data_AF-A0A377RV07-F1
#
_entry.id   AF-A0A377RV07-F1
#
_cell.length_a   1.000
_cell.length_b   1.000
_cell.length_c   1.000
_cell.angle_alpha   90.00
_cell.angle_beta   90.00
_cell.angle_gamma   90.00
#
_symmetry.space_group_name_H-M   'P 1'
#
loop_
_entity.id
_entity.type
_entity.pdbx_description
1 polymer ?
#
loop_
_entity_poly.entity_id
_entity_poly.type
_entity_poly.pdbx_seq_one_letter_code
_entity_poly.pdbx_strand_id
1 'polypeptide(L)'
;MENTNKASAKFNNHASLERNELHNTIWKVANELRGSVDGWDFKQYVLGILFYRYISENMANHHNEYERKLDPSFDYASLSDEEAEIVRKSTIEEKGFFIPPSALFCNALKNAPNNEDLNVTLQNIFNEIEKSSLNTPSEENIKGLFADLDVNSNKL
;
A
#
# COMPACT_ATOMS: atom_id res chain seq x y z
N MET A 1 17.54 24.77 39.36
CA MET A 1 17.95 23.83 38.29
C MET A 1 17.21 22.48 38.34
N GLU A 2 16.26 22.24 39.25
CA GLU A 2 15.57 20.93 39.38
C GLU A 2 14.30 20.75 38.53
N ASN A 3 13.74 21.82 37.94
CA ASN A 3 12.41 21.76 37.32
C ASN A 3 12.42 21.32 35.84
N THR A 4 13.58 21.33 35.18
CA THR A 4 13.74 20.93 33.78
C THR A 4 13.84 19.40 33.59
N ASN A 5 14.31 18.65 34.60
CA ASN A 5 14.43 17.18 34.53
C ASN A 5 13.11 16.42 34.80
N LYS A 6 12.16 17.01 35.52
CA LYS A 6 10.83 16.38 35.75
C LYS A 6 9.92 16.50 34.53
N ALA A 7 10.05 17.57 33.75
CA ALA A 7 9.28 17.77 32.53
C ALA A 7 9.74 16.83 31.41
N SER A 8 11.06 16.65 31.20
CA SER A 8 11.61 15.75 30.19
C SER A 8 11.30 14.27 30.46
N ALA A 9 11.30 13.84 31.73
CA ALA A 9 10.91 12.48 32.12
C ALA A 9 9.40 12.19 31.92
N LYS A 10 8.53 13.19 32.12
CA LYS A 10 7.08 13.07 31.87
C LYS A 10 6.74 13.00 30.38
N PHE A 11 7.41 13.80 29.56
CA PHE A 11 7.23 13.77 28.09
C PHE A 11 7.70 12.46 27.47
N ASN A 12 8.84 11.92 27.92
CA ASN A 12 9.35 10.64 27.42
C ASN A 12 8.48 9.43 27.81
N ASN A 13 7.83 9.48 28.98
CA ASN A 13 6.87 8.44 29.39
C ASN A 13 5.55 8.53 28.61
N HIS A 14 5.09 9.72 28.24
CA HIS A 14 3.85 9.87 27.47
C HIS A 14 4.01 9.34 26.04
N ALA A 15 5.11 9.70 25.37
CA ALA A 15 5.40 9.23 24.01
C ALA A 15 5.69 7.71 23.94
N SER A 16 6.23 7.12 25.01
CA SER A 16 6.41 5.66 25.08
C SER A 16 5.09 4.94 25.36
N LEU A 17 4.20 5.52 26.19
CA LEU A 17 2.85 5.02 26.44
C LEU A 17 1.98 5.07 25.17
N GLU A 18 1.95 6.20 24.45
CA GLU A 18 1.19 6.34 23.20
C GLU A 18 1.69 5.38 22.11
N ARG A 19 3.01 5.19 21.96
CA ARG A 19 3.55 4.17 21.05
C ARG A 19 3.16 2.76 21.46
N ASN A 20 3.18 2.44 22.75
CA ASN A 20 2.79 1.13 23.24
C ASN A 20 1.28 0.87 23.05
N GLU A 21 0.43 1.89 23.24
CA GLU A 21 -1.01 1.79 22.99
C GLU A 21 -1.32 1.64 21.50
N LEU A 22 -0.63 2.38 20.63
CA LEU A 22 -0.75 2.21 19.18
C LEU A 22 -0.28 0.82 18.75
N HIS A 23 0.89 0.37 19.23
CA HIS A 23 1.39 -0.98 18.98
C HIS A 23 0.41 -2.04 19.46
N ASN A 24 -0.13 -1.91 20.68
CA ASN A 24 -1.10 -2.85 21.24
C ASN A 24 -2.41 -2.88 20.43
N THR A 25 -2.86 -1.73 19.93
CA THR A 25 -4.05 -1.64 19.09
C THR A 25 -3.83 -2.33 17.75
N ILE A 26 -2.69 -2.05 17.09
CA ILE A 26 -2.29 -2.73 15.84
C ILE A 26 -2.15 -4.24 16.08
N TRP A 27 -1.54 -4.66 17.19
CA TRP A 27 -1.38 -6.07 17.55
C TRP A 27 -2.71 -6.76 17.81
N LYS A 28 -3.65 -6.10 18.50
CA LYS A 28 -4.99 -6.62 18.74
C LYS A 28 -5.77 -6.79 17.44
N VAL A 29 -5.78 -5.77 16.59
CA VAL A 29 -6.43 -5.82 15.28
C VAL A 29 -5.82 -6.92 14.42
N ALA A 30 -4.49 -7.06 14.43
CA ALA A 30 -3.81 -8.14 13.71
C ALA A 30 -4.18 -9.53 14.25
N ASN A 31 -4.30 -9.71 15.57
CA ASN A 31 -4.75 -10.96 16.17
C ASN A 31 -6.21 -11.29 15.85
N GLU A 32 -7.09 -10.28 15.88
CA GLU A 32 -8.51 -10.45 15.55
C GLU A 32 -8.69 -10.81 14.07
N LEU A 33 -7.89 -10.20 13.17
CA LEU A 33 -7.90 -10.49 11.74
C LEU A 33 -7.24 -11.84 11.39
N ARG A 34 -6.27 -12.30 12.19
CA ARG A 34 -5.55 -13.55 11.90
C ARG A 34 -6.43 -14.80 12.06
N GLY A 35 -7.43 -14.80 12.93
CA GLY A 35 -8.31 -15.96 13.12
C GLY A 35 -7.54 -17.28 13.29
N SER A 36 -7.84 -18.28 12.47
CA SER A 36 -7.17 -19.60 12.43
C SER A 36 -5.97 -19.68 11.46
N VAL A 37 -5.58 -18.58 10.84
CA VAL A 37 -4.53 -18.55 9.79
C VAL A 37 -3.14 -18.74 10.42
N ASP A 38 -2.30 -19.54 9.76
CA ASP A 38 -0.91 -19.73 10.19
C ASP A 38 -0.15 -18.40 10.24
N GLY A 39 0.79 -18.28 11.19
CA GLY A 39 1.49 -17.01 11.43
C GLY A 39 2.40 -16.60 10.27
N TRP A 40 2.89 -17.57 9.51
CA TRP A 40 3.69 -17.32 8.31
C TRP A 40 2.80 -16.83 7.16
N ASP A 41 1.67 -17.50 6.89
CA ASP A 41 0.69 -17.12 5.86
C ASP A 41 0.14 -15.69 6.14
N PHE A 42 -0.22 -15.41 7.40
CA PHE A 42 -0.69 -14.08 7.81
C PHE A 42 0.37 -12.98 7.62
N LYS A 43 1.64 -13.28 7.90
CA LYS A 43 2.74 -12.32 7.74
C LYS A 43 2.93 -11.95 6.27
N GLN A 44 2.91 -12.93 5.36
CA GLN A 44 3.02 -12.68 3.92
C GLN A 44 1.84 -11.85 3.43
N TYR A 45 0.62 -12.19 3.87
CA TYR A 45 -0.59 -11.45 3.52
C TYR A 45 -0.50 -9.98 3.95
N VAL A 46 -0.23 -9.73 5.24
CA VAL A 46 -0.16 -8.36 5.77
C VAL A 46 0.97 -7.57 5.11
N LEU A 47 2.15 -8.17 4.94
CA LEU A 47 3.29 -7.47 4.36
C LEU A 47 3.04 -7.11 2.89
N GLY A 48 2.48 -8.02 2.10
CA GLY A 48 2.17 -7.76 0.69
C GLY A 48 1.08 -6.69 0.53
N ILE A 49 0.04 -6.70 1.36
CA ILE A 49 -1.01 -5.66 1.34
C ILE A 49 -0.45 -4.29 1.79
N LEU A 50 0.39 -4.25 2.83
CA LEU A 50 1.05 -3.01 3.25
C LEU A 50 1.99 -2.48 2.17
N PHE A 51 2.70 -3.37 1.49
CA PHE A 51 3.57 -3.01 0.39
C PHE A 51 2.76 -2.44 -0.79
N TYR A 52 1.67 -3.11 -1.19
CA TYR A 52 0.74 -2.62 -2.21
C TYR A 52 0.21 -1.22 -1.87
N ARG A 53 -0.22 -1.01 -0.63
CA ARG A 53 -0.61 0.31 -0.14
C ARG A 53 0.51 1.33 -0.32
N TYR A 54 1.72 1.01 0.13
CA TYR A 54 2.87 1.90 0.04
C TYR A 54 3.20 2.31 -1.40
N ILE A 55 3.31 1.35 -2.33
CA ILE A 55 3.65 1.67 -3.72
C ILE A 55 2.54 2.46 -4.42
N SER A 56 1.27 2.16 -4.09
CA SER A 56 0.12 2.87 -4.63
C SER A 56 0.10 4.33 -4.17
N GLU A 57 0.25 4.57 -2.86
CA GLU A 57 0.30 5.92 -2.31
C GLU A 57 1.53 6.67 -2.81
N ASN A 58 2.71 6.05 -2.85
CA ASN A 58 3.94 6.69 -3.33
C ASN A 58 3.82 7.15 -4.79
N MET A 59 3.30 6.29 -5.66
CA MET A 59 3.19 6.59 -7.09
C MET A 59 2.11 7.64 -7.35
N ALA A 60 0.93 7.56 -6.72
CA ALA A 60 -0.12 8.57 -6.87
C ALA A 60 0.32 9.94 -6.31
N ASN A 61 0.98 9.96 -5.14
CA ASN A 61 1.50 11.19 -4.55
C ASN A 61 2.58 11.82 -5.41
N HIS A 62 3.44 11.02 -6.04
CA HIS A 62 4.45 11.51 -6.97
C HIS A 62 3.81 12.33 -8.10
N HIS A 63 2.82 11.77 -8.81
CA HIS A 63 2.11 12.49 -9.87
C HIS A 63 1.38 13.72 -9.35
N ASN A 64 0.69 13.57 -8.21
CA ASN A 64 -0.01 14.67 -7.56
C ASN A 64 0.93 15.83 -7.21
N GLU A 65 2.14 15.57 -6.72
CA GLU A 65 3.12 16.62 -6.39
C GLU A 65 3.61 17.40 -7.62
N TYR A 66 3.74 16.74 -8.78
CA TYR A 66 4.14 17.43 -10.01
C TYR A 66 2.98 18.20 -10.64
N GLU A 67 1.83 17.56 -10.83
CA GLU A 67 0.68 18.15 -11.52
C GLU A 67 0.00 19.25 -10.70
N ARG A 68 0.01 19.14 -9.36
CA ARG A 68 -0.56 20.20 -8.49
C ARG A 68 0.22 21.51 -8.51
N LYS A 69 1.41 21.55 -9.11
CA LYS A 69 2.11 22.81 -9.40
C LYS A 69 1.42 23.62 -10.50
N LEU A 70 0.67 22.94 -11.39
CA LEU A 70 -0.08 23.54 -12.49
C LEU A 70 -1.57 23.63 -12.15
N ASP A 71 -2.14 22.55 -11.62
CA ASP A 71 -3.54 22.47 -11.20
C ASP A 71 -3.65 21.93 -9.77
N PRO A 72 -3.82 22.80 -8.76
CA PRO A 72 -3.95 22.39 -7.36
C PRO A 72 -5.09 21.40 -7.07
N SER A 73 -6.08 21.28 -7.95
CA SER A 73 -7.21 20.36 -7.81
C SER A 73 -6.94 18.97 -8.40
N PHE A 74 -5.83 18.78 -9.10
CA PHE A 74 -5.47 17.51 -9.71
C PHE A 74 -5.37 16.39 -8.68
N ASP A 75 -5.95 15.23 -9.03
CA ASP A 75 -5.80 14.00 -8.27
C ASP A 75 -5.71 12.81 -9.21
N TYR A 76 -4.54 12.19 -9.27
CA TYR A 76 -4.26 11.00 -10.07
C TYR A 76 -5.25 9.86 -9.76
N ALA A 77 -5.69 9.72 -8.51
CA ALA A 77 -6.63 8.68 -8.12
C ALA A 77 -8.05 8.89 -8.67
N SER A 78 -8.35 10.09 -9.18
CA SER A 78 -9.64 10.46 -9.75
C SER A 78 -9.68 10.39 -11.28
N LEU A 79 -8.55 10.11 -11.93
CA LEU A 79 -8.46 9.94 -13.39
C LEU A 79 -9.09 8.63 -13.85
N SER A 80 -9.43 8.57 -15.14
CA SER A 80 -9.68 7.29 -15.82
C SER A 80 -8.37 6.55 -16.08
N ASP A 81 -8.45 5.22 -16.23
CA ASP A 81 -7.27 4.41 -16.55
C ASP A 81 -6.67 4.82 -17.90
N GLU A 82 -7.52 5.16 -18.87
CA GLU A 82 -7.11 5.63 -20.20
C GLU A 82 -6.36 6.97 -20.14
N GLU A 83 -6.77 7.89 -19.26
CA GLU A 83 -6.07 9.16 -19.06
C GLU A 83 -4.68 8.94 -18.44
N ALA A 84 -4.58 8.00 -17.50
CA ALA A 84 -3.34 7.67 -16.82
C ALA A 84 -2.33 6.93 -17.72
N GLU A 85 -2.76 6.28 -18.80
CA GLU A 85 -1.87 5.60 -19.75
C GLU A 85 -0.82 6.54 -20.37
N ILE A 86 -1.12 7.83 -20.47
CA ILE A 86 -0.21 8.85 -21.03
C ILE A 86 1.11 8.90 -20.24
N VAL A 87 1.05 8.71 -18.92
CA VAL A 87 2.22 8.78 -18.03
C VAL A 87 2.86 7.42 -17.78
N ARG A 88 2.27 6.31 -18.26
CA ARG A 88 2.75 4.94 -17.99
C ARG A 88 4.24 4.78 -18.26
N LYS A 89 4.70 5.20 -19.45
CA LYS A 89 6.09 4.99 -19.87
C LYS A 89 7.08 5.73 -18.96
N SER A 90 6.87 7.02 -18.71
CA SER A 90 7.74 7.81 -17.83
C SER A 90 7.72 7.28 -16.40
N THR A 91 6.57 6.81 -15.93
CA THR A 91 6.42 6.26 -14.58
C THR A 91 7.18 4.94 -14.43
N ILE A 92 7.14 4.06 -15.43
CA ILE A 92 7.94 2.83 -15.41
C ILE A 92 9.44 3.16 -15.46
N GLU A 93 9.86 4.13 -16.27
CA GLU A 93 11.28 4.55 -16.33
C GLU A 93 11.79 5.12 -15.00
N GLU A 94 10.95 5.83 -14.25
CA GLU A 94 11.34 6.48 -12.98
C GLU A 94 11.13 5.60 -11.74
N LYS A 95 10.00 4.90 -11.65
CA LYS A 95 9.57 4.12 -10.48
C LYS A 95 9.73 2.62 -10.66
N GLY A 96 9.84 2.15 -11.90
CA GLY A 96 10.01 0.74 -12.24
C GLY A 96 8.73 -0.06 -12.39
N PHE A 97 7.56 0.54 -12.14
CA PHE A 97 6.24 -0.09 -12.25
C PHE A 97 5.19 0.98 -12.56
N PHE A 98 3.97 0.56 -12.90
CA PHE A 98 2.83 1.44 -13.10
C PHE A 98 1.56 0.83 -12.49
N ILE A 99 0.76 1.68 -11.84
CA ILE A 99 -0.54 1.32 -11.27
C ILE A 99 -1.59 2.26 -11.88
N PRO A 100 -2.56 1.76 -12.66
CA PRO A 100 -3.66 2.60 -13.12
C PRO A 100 -4.56 3.04 -11.95
N PRO A 101 -5.26 4.18 -12.05
CA PRO A 101 -6.17 4.67 -11.01
C PRO A 101 -7.11 3.61 -10.43
N SER A 102 -7.75 2.79 -11.26
CA SER A 102 -8.66 1.72 -10.80
C SER A 102 -7.99 0.69 -9.87
N ALA A 103 -6.68 0.49 -10.05
CA ALA A 103 -5.85 -0.45 -9.30
C ALA A 103 -5.11 0.20 -8.12
N LEU A 104 -5.33 1.48 -7.80
CA LEU A 104 -4.78 2.10 -6.60
C LEU A 104 -5.44 1.53 -5.34
N PHE A 105 -4.67 1.43 -4.25
CA PHE A 105 -5.14 0.89 -2.97
C PHE A 105 -6.40 1.60 -2.48
N CYS A 106 -6.46 2.94 -2.59
CA CYS A 106 -7.64 3.71 -2.18
C CYS A 106 -8.90 3.36 -2.98
N ASN A 107 -8.75 3.09 -4.27
CA ASN A 107 -9.86 2.78 -5.17
C ASN A 107 -10.28 1.30 -5.04
N ALA A 108 -9.33 0.39 -4.89
CA ALA A 108 -9.60 -0.99 -4.52
C ALA A 108 -10.33 -1.07 -3.17
N LEU A 109 -9.87 -0.34 -2.15
CA LEU A 109 -10.51 -0.26 -0.83
C LEU A 109 -11.92 0.33 -0.90
N LYS A 110 -12.11 1.39 -1.69
CA LYS A 110 -13.43 2.02 -1.90
C LYS A 110 -14.43 1.05 -2.53
N ASN A 111 -13.97 0.21 -3.44
CA ASN A 111 -14.80 -0.75 -4.16
C ASN A 111 -14.98 -2.08 -3.43
N ALA A 112 -14.08 -2.42 -2.48
CA ALA A 112 -14.06 -3.70 -1.78
C ALA A 112 -15.40 -4.12 -1.15
N PRO A 113 -16.18 -3.23 -0.47
CA PRO A 113 -17.45 -3.63 0.13
C PRO A 113 -18.51 -4.11 -0.89
N ASN A 114 -18.36 -3.72 -2.16
CA ASN A 114 -19.32 -4.04 -3.23
C ASN A 114 -18.75 -5.04 -4.25
N ASN A 115 -17.55 -5.59 -3.99
CA ASN A 115 -16.87 -6.48 -4.92
C ASN A 115 -16.91 -7.91 -4.38
N GLU A 116 -17.84 -8.71 -4.91
CA GLU A 116 -18.01 -10.12 -4.54
C GLU A 116 -16.78 -10.96 -4.89
N ASP A 117 -16.00 -10.54 -5.90
CA ASP A 117 -14.80 -11.21 -6.41
C ASP A 117 -13.52 -10.43 -6.05
N LEU A 118 -13.44 -9.87 -4.84
CA LEU A 118 -12.31 -9.05 -4.40
C LEU A 118 -10.96 -9.78 -4.54
N ASN A 119 -10.91 -11.07 -4.23
CA ASN A 119 -9.69 -11.88 -4.33
C ASN A 119 -9.18 -11.95 -5.79
N VAL A 120 -10.09 -12.18 -6.74
CA VAL A 120 -9.76 -12.18 -8.18
C VAL A 120 -9.29 -10.79 -8.62
N THR A 121 -9.96 -9.75 -8.13
CA THR A 121 -9.60 -8.36 -8.44
C THR A 121 -8.19 -8.02 -7.95
N LEU A 122 -7.88 -8.35 -6.69
CA LEU A 122 -6.55 -8.13 -6.12
C LEU A 122 -5.48 -8.93 -6.85
N GLN A 123 -5.75 -10.19 -7.17
CA GLN A 123 -4.82 -11.01 -7.95
C GLN A 123 -4.52 -10.40 -9.32
N ASN A 124 -5.54 -9.90 -10.00
CA ASN A 124 -5.37 -9.21 -11.28
C ASN A 124 -4.54 -7.95 -11.11
N ILE A 125 -4.81 -7.13 -10.09
CA ILE A 125 -4.01 -5.93 -9.78
C ILE A 125 -2.54 -6.30 -9.60
N PHE A 126 -2.21 -7.29 -8.76
CA PHE A 126 -0.82 -7.68 -8.53
C PHE A 126 -0.14 -8.17 -9.79
N ASN A 127 -0.82 -9.01 -10.57
CA ASN A 127 -0.31 -9.46 -11.87
C ASN A 127 -0.03 -8.30 -12.83
N GLU A 128 -0.92 -7.31 -12.90
CA GLU A 128 -0.73 -6.14 -13.78
C GLU A 128 0.41 -5.23 -13.30
N ILE A 129 0.61 -5.09 -11.99
CA ILE A 129 1.76 -4.38 -11.44
C ILE A 129 3.06 -5.08 -11.83
N GLU A 130 3.14 -6.41 -11.68
CA GLU A 130 4.32 -7.16 -12.12
C GLU A 130 4.56 -7.03 -13.63
N LYS A 131 3.49 -7.18 -14.43
CA LYS A 131 3.56 -7.06 -15.89
C LYS A 131 3.98 -5.67 -16.35
N SER A 132 3.65 -4.61 -15.61
CA SER A 132 4.03 -3.24 -15.97
C SER A 132 5.54 -3.04 -16.06
N SER A 133 6.32 -3.88 -15.39
CA SER A 133 7.79 -3.84 -15.37
C SER A 133 8.46 -4.77 -16.40
N LEU A 134 7.70 -5.58 -17.14
CA LEU A 134 8.26 -6.56 -18.07
C LEU A 134 9.10 -5.90 -19.17
N ASN A 135 10.26 -6.49 -19.47
CA ASN A 135 11.23 -5.99 -20.44
C ASN A 135 11.80 -4.60 -20.10
N THR A 136 11.74 -4.18 -18.83
CA THR A 136 12.35 -2.94 -18.35
C THR A 136 13.46 -3.25 -17.35
N PRO A 137 14.39 -2.31 -17.08
CA PRO A 137 15.47 -2.54 -16.12
C PRO A 137 15.00 -2.88 -14.70
N SER A 138 13.75 -2.55 -14.35
CA SER A 138 13.15 -2.85 -13.05
C SER A 138 12.46 -4.21 -12.98
N GLU A 139 12.40 -4.99 -14.07
CA GLU A 139 11.72 -6.30 -14.09
C GLU A 139 12.21 -7.20 -12.94
N GLU A 140 13.53 -7.31 -12.74
CA GLU A 140 14.09 -8.17 -11.69
C GLU A 140 13.71 -7.74 -10.26
N ASN A 141 13.37 -6.47 -10.06
CA ASN A 141 13.00 -5.94 -8.73
C ASN A 141 11.51 -6.13 -8.42
N ILE A 142 10.67 -6.27 -9.45
CA ILE A 142 9.21 -6.33 -9.32
C ILE A 142 8.67 -7.73 -9.60
N LYS A 143 9.35 -8.53 -10.41
CA LYS A 143 8.95 -9.89 -10.74
C LYS A 143 8.93 -10.77 -9.50
N GLY A 144 7.78 -11.39 -9.24
CA GLY A 144 7.58 -12.27 -8.09
C GLY A 144 7.41 -11.54 -6.77
N LEU A 145 7.26 -10.21 -6.79
CA LEU A 145 7.04 -9.39 -5.59
C LEU A 145 5.74 -9.75 -4.86
N PHE A 146 4.73 -10.24 -5.59
CA PHE A 146 3.46 -10.70 -5.04
C PHE A 146 3.24 -12.20 -5.25
N ALA A 147 4.25 -12.96 -5.71
CA ALA A 147 4.10 -14.39 -6.00
C ALA A 147 3.76 -15.24 -4.76
N ASP A 148 4.18 -14.80 -3.57
CA ASP A 148 3.89 -15.47 -2.30
C ASP A 148 2.53 -15.05 -1.70
N LEU A 149 1.82 -14.10 -2.31
CA LEU A 149 0.54 -13.61 -1.84
C LEU A 149 -0.62 -14.42 -2.43
N ASP A 150 -0.99 -15.51 -1.76
CA ASP A 150 -2.15 -16.30 -2.14
C ASP A 150 -3.46 -15.68 -1.60
N VAL A 151 -4.08 -14.83 -2.43
CA VAL A 151 -5.40 -14.23 -2.13
C VAL A 151 -6.57 -15.20 -2.32
N ASN A 152 -6.35 -16.37 -2.91
CA ASN A 152 -7.38 -17.40 -3.12
C ASN A 152 -7.26 -18.56 -2.12
N SER A 153 -6.40 -18.43 -1.12
CA SER A 153 -6.20 -19.49 -0.14
C SER A 153 -7.49 -19.75 0.62
N ASN A 154 -8.06 -20.96 0.48
CA ASN A 154 -9.18 -21.45 1.29
C ASN A 154 -8.80 -21.65 2.78
N LYS A 155 -7.66 -21.13 3.22
CA LYS A 155 -7.16 -21.18 4.59
C LYS A 155 -7.58 -19.97 5.44
N LEU A 156 -8.32 -19.02 4.88
CA LEU A 156 -8.90 -17.88 5.58
C LEU A 156 -10.15 -18.28 6.37
#